data_AF-A0A2E2QX14-F1
#
_entry.id   AF-A0A2E2QX14-F1
#
_cell.length_a   1.000
_cell.length_b   1.000
_cell.length_c   1.000
_cell.angle_alpha   90.00
_cell.angle_beta   90.00
_cell.angle_gamma   90.00
#
_symmetry.space_group_name_H-M   'P 1'
#
loop_
_entity.id
_entity.type
_entity.pdbx_description
1 polymer ?
#
loop_
_entity_poly.entity_id
_entity_poly.type
_entity_poly.pdbx_seq_one_letter_code
_entity_poly.pdbx_strand_id
1 'polypeptide(L)' 'MNKIKVTLKDMNNKEYIIDDLYRFKKHIDEFHSTGTSIHEENGFYFLVNEQFRSYIKDNLK' A
#
# COMPACT_ATOMS: atom_id res chain seq x y z
N MET A 1 -10.15 12.76 -10.24
CA MET A 1 -9.30 12.69 -9.04
C MET A 1 -7.86 12.63 -9.51
N ASN A 2 -6.98 13.48 -8.97
CA ASN A 2 -5.56 13.42 -9.31
C ASN A 2 -4.98 12.15 -8.68
N LYS A 3 -4.29 11.36 -9.49
CA LYS A 3 -3.62 10.14 -8.99
C LYS A 3 -2.35 10.54 -8.27
N ILE A 4 -2.18 10.06 -7.04
CA ILE A 4 -0.92 10.20 -6.32
C ILE A 4 -0.09 8.97 -6.63
N LYS A 5 1.14 9.21 -7.09
CA LYS A 5 2.12 8.19 -7.41
C LYS A 5 3.12 8.07 -6.27
N VAL A 6 3.33 6.87 -5.75
CA VAL A 6 4.29 6.62 -4.65
C VAL A 6 5.13 5.39 -4.94
N THR A 7 6.38 5.43 -4.51
CA THR A 7 7.28 4.27 -4.54
C THR A 7 7.27 3.61 -3.16
N LEU A 8 6.90 2.34 -3.11
CA LEU A 8 6.92 1.50 -1.91
C LEU A 8 8.03 0.45 -2.03
N LYS A 9 8.49 -0.06 -0.89
CA LYS A 9 9.37 -1.24 -0.85
C LYS A 9 8.59 -2.43 -0.35
N ASP A 10 8.75 -3.54 -1.06
CA ASP A 10 8.20 -4.83 -0.64
C ASP A 10 9.06 -5.44 0.50
N MET A 11 8.64 -6.59 1.02
CA MET A 11 9.34 -7.32 2.07
C MET A 11 10.73 -7.83 1.66
N ASN A 12 11.05 -7.86 0.36
CA ASN A 12 12.34 -8.23 -0.20
C ASN A 12 13.20 -7.01 -0.56
N ASN A 13 12.84 -5.80 -0.08
CA ASN A 13 13.47 -4.52 -0.41
C ASN A 13 13.42 -4.14 -1.90
N LYS A 14 12.54 -4.75 -2.69
CA LYS A 14 12.32 -4.37 -4.09
C LYS A 14 11.36 -3.18 -4.15
N GLU A 15 11.69 -2.22 -5.00
CA GLU A 15 10.88 -1.02 -5.19
C GLU A 15 9.73 -1.30 -6.17
N TYR A 16 8.54 -0.87 -5.79
CA TYR A 16 7.34 -0.96 -6.59
C TYR A 16 6.63 0.39 -6.63
N ILE A 17 6.09 0.71 -7.80
CA ILE A 17 5.47 1.99 -8.06
C ILE A 17 3.95 1.79 -8.04
N ILE A 18 3.28 2.49 -7.13
CA ILE A 18 1.82 2.58 -7.10
C ILE A 18 1.42 3.82 -7.89
N ASP A 19 0.85 3.63 -9.07
CA ASP A 19 0.40 4.74 -9.94
C ASP A 19 -0.87 5.44 -9.45
N ASP A 20 -1.67 4.78 -8.60
CA ASP A 20 -2.91 5.32 -8.04
C ASP A 20 -3.05 4.93 -6.57
N LEU A 21 -2.46 5.77 -5.70
CA LEU A 21 -2.46 5.54 -4.25
C LEU A 21 -3.87 5.52 -3.65
N TYR A 22 -4.83 6.26 -4.23
CA TYR A 22 -6.22 6.24 -3.75
C TYR A 22 -6.85 4.88 -3.97
N ARG A 23 -6.69 4.32 -5.18
CA ARG A 23 -7.21 2.97 -5.50
C ARG A 23 -6.53 1.91 -4.64
N PHE A 24 -5.22 2.01 -4.46
CA PHE A 24 -4.46 1.08 -3.62
C PHE A 24 -4.91 1.14 -2.16
N LYS A 25 -5.03 2.34 -1.57
CA LYS A 25 -5.53 2.52 -0.19
C LYS A 25 -6.92 1.95 -0.02
N LYS A 26 -7.82 2.17 -0.99
CA LYS A 26 -9.18 1.61 -0.95
C LYS A 26 -9.15 0.08 -0.91
N HIS A 27 -8.33 -0.56 -1.75
CA HIS A 27 -8.15 -2.02 -1.71
C HIS A 27 -7.63 -2.50 -0.35
N ILE A 28 -6.63 -1.81 0.20
CA ILE A 28 -6.09 -2.12 1.54
C ILE A 28 -7.17 -1.98 2.63
N ASP A 29 -8.03 -0.97 2.56
CA ASP A 29 -9.14 -0.82 3.51
C ASP A 29 -10.21 -1.91 3.35
N GLU A 30 -10.49 -2.36 2.12
CA GLU A 30 -11.54 -3.35 1.85
C GLU A 30 -11.12 -4.77 2.26
N PHE A 31 -9.87 -5.14 1.99
CA PHE A 31 -9.38 -6.51 2.18
C PHE A 31 -8.41 -6.69 3.36
N HIS A 32 -7.78 -5.60 3.83
CA HIS A 32 -6.73 -5.62 4.85
C HIS A 32 -6.94 -4.55 5.94
N SER A 33 -8.22 -4.30 6.28
CA SER A 33 -8.66 -3.21 7.18
C SER A 33 -8.03 -3.24 8.58
N THR A 34 -7.75 -4.42 9.11
CA THR A 34 -7.33 -4.64 10.50
C THR A 34 -6.29 -5.76 10.61
N GLY A 35 -5.62 -5.84 11.77
CA GLY A 35 -4.61 -6.87 12.03
C GLY A 35 -3.39 -6.75 11.11
N THR A 36 -2.65 -7.85 10.98
CA THR A 36 -1.47 -7.95 10.13
C THR A 36 -1.71 -8.98 9.05
N SER A 37 -1.42 -8.63 7.79
CA SER A 37 -1.59 -9.53 6.65
C SER A 37 -0.55 -9.27 5.57
N ILE A 38 -0.38 -10.21 4.66
CA ILE A 38 0.49 -10.07 3.49
C ILE A 38 -0.40 -9.74 2.28
N HIS A 39 -0.13 -8.62 1.62
CA HIS A 39 -0.74 -8.25 0.34
C HIS A 39 0.25 -8.53 -0.79
N GLU A 40 -0.21 -9.12 -1.88
CA GLU A 40 0.58 -9.35 -3.09
C GLU A 40 0.08 -8.43 -4.21
N GLU A 41 1.01 -7.77 -4.88
CA GLU A 41 0.73 -6.86 -5.99
C GLU A 41 1.79 -7.02 -7.08
N ASN A 42 1.42 -7.60 -8.22
CA ASN A 42 2.32 -7.84 -9.36
C ASN A 42 3.64 -8.53 -8.99
N GLY A 43 3.60 -9.48 -8.05
CA GLY A 43 4.75 -10.21 -7.55
C GLY A 43 5.55 -9.51 -6.45
N PHE A 44 5.07 -8.37 -5.94
CA PHE A 44 5.63 -7.68 -4.78
C PHE A 44 4.78 -7.94 -3.55
N TYR A 45 5.43 -8.21 -2.41
CA TYR A 45 4.74 -8.59 -1.17
C TYR A 45 4.86 -7.48 -0.12
N PHE A 46 3.74 -7.00 0.39
CA PHE A 46 3.67 -5.95 1.40
C PHE A 46 3.14 -6.50 2.72
N LEU A 47 3.85 -6.22 3.81
CA LEU A 47 3.34 -6.47 5.16
C LEU A 47 2.39 -5.34 5.54
N VAL A 48 1.09 -5.61 5.46
CA VAL A 48 0.04 -4.64 5.79
C VAL A 48 -0.25 -4.71 7.29
N ASN A 49 0.36 -3.80 8.04
CA ASN A 49 0.11 -3.57 9.46
C ASN A 49 -0.37 -2.12 9.70
N GLU A 50 -0.57 -1.73 10.96
CA GLU A 50 -1.06 -0.40 11.31
C GLU A 50 -0.11 0.72 10.87
N GLN A 51 1.21 0.48 10.91
CA GLN A 51 2.22 1.43 10.45
C GLN A 51 2.14 1.63 8.94
N PHE A 52 1.97 0.57 8.16
CA PHE A 52 1.81 0.64 6.71
C PHE A 52 0.53 1.39 6.32
N ARG A 53 -0.60 1.09 6.98
CA ARG A 53 -1.87 1.80 6.75
C ARG A 53 -1.76 3.29 7.08
N SER A 54 -1.07 3.64 8.16
CA SER A 54 -0.81 5.03 8.54
C SER A 54 0.08 5.75 7.53
N TYR A 55 1.16 5.10 7.08
CA TYR A 55 2.05 5.63 6.04
C TYR A 55 1.29 5.96 4.75
N ILE A 56 0.45 5.04 4.25
CA ILE A 56 -0.35 5.30 3.04
C ILE A 56 -1.28 6.49 3.26
N LYS A 57 -1.97 6.55 4.40
CA LYS A 57 -2.88 7.64 4.73
C LYS A 57 -2.18 9.00 4.78
N ASP A 58 -0.96 9.07 5.29
CA ASP A 58 -0.18 10.30 5.34
C ASP A 58 0.32 10.76 3.96
N ASN A 59 0.58 9.84 3.03
CA ASN A 59 0.96 10.14 1.65
C ASN A 59 -0.23 10.52 0.76
N LEU A 60 -1.47 10.49 1.27
CA LEU A 60 -2.68 10.95 0.56
C LEU A 60 -3.03 12.43 0.82
N LYS A 61 -2.20 13.14 1.59
CA LYS A 61 -2.37 14.55 1.96
C LYS A 61 -1.97 15.51 0.84
#